data_AF-A0A947SFG4-F1
#
_entry.id   AF-A0A947SFG4-F1
#
_cell.length_a   1.000
_cell.length_b   1.000
_cell.length_c   1.000
_cell.angle_alpha   90.00
_cell.angle_beta   90.00
_cell.angle_gamma   90.00
#
_symmetry.space_group_name_H-M   'P 1'
#
loop_
_entity.id
_entity.type
_entity.pdbx_description
1 polymer ?
#
loop_
_entity_poly.entity_id
_entity_poly.type
_entity_poly.pdbx_seq_one_letter_code
_entity_poly.pdbx_strand_id
1 'polypeptide(L)'
;MQDLINKIIHGDCIEKMKALPNDSVDLIFADPPYNLQLPQNRKLLRENGTEVIPVNDDWDKFESYEDYDNFTENWIKECQRILKPTGT
;
A
#
# COMPACT_ATOMS: atom_id res chain seq x y z
N MET A 1 17.38 -8.80 13.41
CA MET A 1 16.75 -9.52 12.27
C MET A 1 16.28 -10.93 12.63
N GLN A 2 17.01 -11.73 13.43
CA GLN A 2 16.57 -13.08 13.81
C GLN A 2 15.11 -13.13 14.34
N ASP A 3 14.72 -12.16 15.17
CA ASP A 3 13.37 -12.08 15.77
C ASP A 3 12.25 -11.62 14.81
N LEU A 4 12.58 -11.34 13.55
CA LEU A 4 11.67 -10.90 12.49
C LEU A 4 11.44 -11.97 11.41
N ILE A 5 12.14 -13.10 11.48
CA ILE A 5 11.95 -14.22 10.55
C ILE A 5 10.52 -14.78 10.72
N ASN A 6 9.81 -14.94 9.61
CA ASN A 6 8.44 -15.50 9.54
C ASN A 6 7.44 -14.80 10.47
N LYS A 7 7.52 -13.47 10.56
CA LYS A 7 6.70 -12.67 11.47
C LYS A 7 5.67 -11.82 10.73
N ILE A 8 4.44 -11.83 11.25
CA ILE A 8 3.38 -10.92 10.81
C ILE A 8 3.36 -9.75 11.80
N ILE A 9 3.47 -8.53 11.28
CA ILE A 9 3.43 -7.30 12.07
C ILE A 9 2.12 -6.60 11.75
N HIS A 10 1.23 -6.48 12.74
CA HIS A 10 -0.05 -5.79 12.58
C HIS A 10 0.09 -4.29 12.89
N GLY A 11 -0.30 -3.43 11.94
CA GLY A 11 -0.38 -1.98 12.07
C GLY A 11 -0.10 -1.25 10.76
N ASP A 12 -0.05 0.07 10.82
CA ASP A 12 0.33 0.94 9.70
C ASP A 12 1.76 0.64 9.22
N CYS A 13 1.95 0.43 7.92
CA CYS A 13 3.23 -0.02 7.39
C CYS A 13 4.33 1.04 7.55
N ILE A 14 4.03 2.33 7.42
CA ILE A 14 4.99 3.41 7.56
C ILE A 14 5.52 3.44 9.00
N GLU A 15 4.61 3.41 9.98
CA GLU A 15 4.97 3.41 11.40
C GLU A 15 5.74 2.15 11.82
N LYS A 16 5.39 0.98 11.26
CA LYS A 16 6.11 -0.26 11.54
C LYS A 16 7.49 -0.31 10.87
N MET A 17 7.63 0.22 9.65
CA MET A 17 8.93 0.28 8.96
C MET A 17 9.91 1.18 9.71
N LYS A 18 9.47 2.29 10.33
CA LYS A 18 10.33 3.17 11.17
C LYS A 18 11.07 2.43 12.29
N ALA A 19 10.51 1.33 12.80
CA ALA A 19 11.14 0.52 13.84
C ALA A 19 12.18 -0.50 13.29
N LEU A 20 12.23 -0.68 11.96
CA LEU A 20 13.18 -1.57 11.31
C LEU A 20 14.53 -0.84 11.09
N PRO A 21 15.66 -1.55 11.23
CA PRO A 21 16.97 -0.97 10.91
C PRO A 21 17.09 -0.61 9.43
N ASN A 22 17.95 0.35 9.11
CA ASN A 22 18.35 0.63 7.73
C ASN A 22 19.02 -0.59 7.10
N ASP A 23 18.99 -0.71 5.76
CA ASP A 23 19.69 -1.74 5.00
C ASP A 23 19.47 -3.17 5.55
N SER A 24 18.24 -3.48 5.98
CA SER A 24 17.91 -4.69 6.72
C SER A 24 17.14 -5.73 5.90
N VAL A 25 16.50 -5.35 4.79
CA VAL A 25 15.75 -6.27 3.92
C VAL A 25 16.39 -6.43 2.55
N ASP A 26 16.31 -7.63 1.99
CA ASP A 26 16.91 -7.98 0.69
C ASP A 26 15.93 -7.77 -0.47
N LEU A 27 14.63 -7.90 -0.22
CA LEU A 27 13.57 -7.77 -1.22
C LEU A 27 12.34 -7.14 -0.56
N ILE A 28 11.73 -6.19 -1.25
CA ILE A 28 10.42 -5.65 -0.88
C ILE A 28 9.40 -5.99 -1.97
N PHE A 29 8.27 -6.54 -1.54
CA PHE A 29 7.09 -6.68 -2.39
C PHE A 29 6.00 -5.79 -1.83
N ALA A 30 5.44 -4.93 -2.68
CA ALA A 30 4.41 -3.97 -2.29
C ALA A 30 3.22 -4.06 -3.25
N ASP A 31 2.03 -4.11 -2.67
CA ASP A 31 0.75 -4.01 -3.36
C ASP A 31 -0.08 -2.93 -2.64
N PRO A 32 0.22 -1.64 -2.89
CA PRO A 32 -0.45 -0.53 -2.20
C PRO A 32 -1.90 -0.38 -2.70
N PRO A 33 -2.75 0.42 -2.03
CA PRO A 33 -3.99 0.92 -2.63
C PRO A 33 -3.73 1.53 -4.01
N TYR A 34 -4.65 1.34 -4.97
CA TYR A 34 -4.48 1.78 -6.36
C TYR A 34 -5.18 3.10 -6.66
N ASN A 35 -5.97 3.62 -5.71
CA ASN A 35 -6.75 4.83 -5.86
C ASN A 35 -7.66 4.77 -7.11
N LEU A 36 -8.55 3.76 -7.14
CA LEU A 36 -9.34 3.42 -8.33
C LEU A 36 -10.34 4.51 -8.76
N GLN A 37 -10.62 5.49 -7.89
CA GLN A 37 -11.50 6.64 -8.15
C GLN A 37 -12.85 6.23 -8.77
N LEU A 38 -13.41 5.10 -8.30
CA LEU A 38 -14.63 4.58 -8.87
C LEU A 38 -15.80 5.54 -8.66
N PRO A 39 -16.72 5.64 -9.63
CA PRO A 39 -17.87 6.54 -9.52
C PRO A 39 -18.74 6.22 -8.30
N GLN A 40 -18.90 7.18 -7.39
CA GLN A 40 -19.66 6.98 -6.15
C GLN A 40 -21.19 7.05 -6.37
N ASN A 41 -21.63 7.73 -7.44
CA ASN A 41 -23.06 8.01 -7.69
C ASN A 41 -23.66 7.17 -8.83
N ARG A 42 -23.00 6.09 -9.27
CA ARG A 42 -23.54 5.20 -10.29
C ARG A 42 -23.08 3.77 -10.10
N LYS A 43 -23.98 2.84 -10.42
CA LYS A 43 -23.68 1.41 -10.44
C LYS A 43 -22.83 1.06 -11.65
N LEU A 44 -21.86 0.18 -11.44
CA LEU A 44 -21.14 -0.50 -12.51
C LEU A 44 -21.93 -1.77 -12.86
N LEU A 45 -22.23 -1.97 -14.14
CA LEU A 45 -23.02 -3.11 -14.62
C LEU A 45 -22.16 -4.02 -15.50
N ARG A 46 -22.39 -5.32 -15.38
CA ARG A 46 -21.89 -6.33 -16.34
C ARG A 46 -22.75 -6.30 -17.60
N GLU A 47 -22.26 -6.93 -18.67
CA GLU A 47 -22.97 -7.02 -19.95
C GLU A 47 -24.38 -7.64 -19.83
N ASN A 48 -24.56 -8.57 -18.89
CA ASN A 48 -25.85 -9.19 -18.61
C ASN A 48 -26.78 -8.35 -17.72
N GLY A 49 -26.41 -7.10 -17.41
CA GLY A 49 -27.20 -6.17 -16.60
C GLY A 49 -27.05 -6.33 -15.08
N THR A 50 -26.26 -7.30 -14.59
CA THR A 50 -26.01 -7.47 -13.14
C THR A 50 -24.99 -6.46 -12.61
N GLU A 51 -25.11 -6.08 -11.34
CA GLU A 51 -24.21 -5.11 -10.70
C GLU A 51 -22.84 -5.74 -10.37
N VAL A 52 -21.77 -5.02 -10.72
CA VAL A 52 -20.39 -5.34 -10.33
C VAL A 52 -20.23 -5.04 -8.84
N ILE A 53 -19.45 -5.87 -8.12
CA ILE A 53 -19.01 -5.56 -6.75
C ILE A 53 -17.66 -4.84 -6.89
N PRO A 54 -17.61 -3.50 -6.79
CA PRO A 54 -16.36 -2.77 -6.88
C PRO A 54 -15.55 -2.91 -5.59
N VAL A 55 -14.24 -2.66 -5.69
CA VAL A 55 -13.44 -2.29 -4.52
C VAL A 55 -13.89 -0.89 -4.10
N ASN A 56 -14.50 -0.76 -2.93
CA ASN A 56 -15.02 0.51 -2.41
C ASN A 56 -14.71 0.69 -0.91
N ASP A 57 -13.70 -0.03 -0.45
CA ASP A 57 -13.21 0.07 0.92
C ASP A 57 -12.50 1.41 1.15
N ASP A 58 -12.47 1.84 2.40
CA ASP A 58 -11.93 3.17 2.74
C ASP A 58 -10.41 3.29 2.57
N TRP A 59 -9.69 2.16 2.53
CA TRP A 59 -8.24 2.14 2.31
C TRP A 59 -7.84 2.50 0.88
N ASP A 60 -8.77 2.51 -0.09
CA ASP A 60 -8.52 2.90 -1.49
C ASP A 60 -9.07 4.28 -1.85
N LYS A 61 -9.45 5.08 -0.84
CA LYS A 61 -10.05 6.41 -1.04
C LYS A 61 -9.09 7.48 -0.58
N PHE A 62 -8.75 8.37 -1.51
CA PHE A 62 -7.87 9.51 -1.28
C PHE A 62 -8.60 10.80 -1.63
N GLU A 63 -8.28 11.89 -0.93
CA GLU A 63 -8.95 13.18 -1.12
C GLU A 63 -8.58 13.83 -2.46
N SER A 64 -7.37 13.57 -2.93
CA SER A 64 -6.81 14.12 -4.17
C SER A 64 -5.64 13.27 -4.68
N TYR A 65 -5.17 13.57 -5.90
CA TYR A 65 -3.91 13.01 -6.40
C TYR A 65 -2.73 13.38 -5.50
N GLU A 66 -2.69 14.61 -4.98
CA GLU A 66 -1.63 15.07 -4.08
C GLU A 66 -1.63 14.29 -2.75
N ASP A 67 -2.80 13.97 -2.22
CA ASP A 67 -2.93 13.13 -1.02
C ASP A 67 -2.40 11.70 -1.26
N TYR A 68 -2.75 11.11 -2.41
CA TYR A 68 -2.24 9.80 -2.82
C TYR A 68 -0.73 9.80 -3.08
N ASP A 69 -0.20 10.85 -3.70
CA ASP A 69 1.23 11.02 -3.97
C ASP A 69 1.99 11.17 -2.64
N ASN A 70 1.49 11.99 -1.71
CA ASN A 70 2.08 12.16 -0.38
C ASN A 70 2.08 10.84 0.41
N PHE A 71 0.97 10.12 0.42
CA PHE A 71 0.88 8.77 0.99
C PHE A 71 1.94 7.84 0.36
N THR A 72 2.02 7.84 -0.96
CA THR A 72 2.91 6.97 -1.73
C THR A 72 4.38 7.24 -1.45
N GLU A 73 4.77 8.51 -1.49
CA GLU A 73 6.14 8.93 -1.18
C GLU A 73 6.55 8.54 0.24
N ASN A 74 5.65 8.66 1.21
CA ASN A 74 5.97 8.38 2.61
C ASN A 74 6.34 6.91 2.84
N TRP A 75 5.56 5.96 2.29
CA TRP A 75 5.90 4.55 2.45
C TRP A 75 7.09 4.13 1.57
N ILE A 76 7.24 4.68 0.36
CA ILE A 76 8.40 4.40 -0.50
C ILE A 76 9.71 4.87 0.15
N LYS A 77 9.72 6.05 0.79
CA LYS A 77 10.90 6.57 1.50
C LYS A 77 11.36 5.61 2.61
N GLU A 78 10.42 5.04 3.35
CA GLU A 78 10.73 4.04 4.37
C GLU A 78 11.20 2.72 3.76
N CYS A 79 10.57 2.25 2.67
CA CYS A 79 11.04 1.09 1.92
C CYS A 79 12.49 1.27 1.45
N GLN A 80 12.82 2.41 0.86
CA GLN A 80 14.18 2.70 0.39
C GLN A 80 15.18 2.73 1.54
N ARG A 81 14.80 3.26 2.71
CA ARG A 81 15.67 3.30 3.89
C ARG A 81 16.01 1.90 4.41
N ILE A 82 15.05 0.99 4.42
CA ILE A 82 15.23 -0.36 4.98
C ILE A 82 15.80 -1.35 3.96
N LEU A 83 15.69 -1.06 2.65
CA LEU A 83 16.23 -1.92 1.59
C LEU A 83 17.76 -1.83 1.57
N LYS A 84 18.42 -2.99 1.50
CA LYS A 84 19.88 -3.03 1.34
C LYS A 84 20.31 -2.39 0.02
N PRO A 85 21.57 -1.90 -0.09
CA PRO A 85 22.09 -1.37 -1.34
C PRO A 85 22.08 -2.38 -2.51
N THR A 86 22.06 -3.67 -2.21
CA THR A 86 21.98 -4.77 -3.19
C THR A 86 20.56 -5.35 -3.34
N GLY A 87 19.59 -4.81 -2.60
CA GLY A 87 18.22 -5.31 -2.61
C GLY A 87 17.43 -4.83 -3.83
N THR A 88 16.20 -5.33 -3.96
CA THR A 88 15.23 -4.88 -4.96
C THR A 88 13.87 -4.60 -4.33
#